data_AF-A0A662Z1M1-F1
#
_entry.id   AF-A0A662Z1M1-F1
#
_cell.length_a   1.000
_cell.length_b   1.000
_cell.length_c   1.000
_cell.angle_alpha   90.00
_cell.angle_beta   90.00
_cell.angle_gamma   90.00
#
_symmetry.space_group_name_H-M   'P 1'
#
loop_
_entity.id
_entity.type
_entity.pdbx_description
1 polymer ?
#
loop_
_entity_poly.entity_id
_entity_poly.type
_entity_poly.pdbx_seq_one_letter_code
_entity_poly.pdbx_strand_id
1 'polypeptide(L)'
;MKFFFSIIMFSTLLSSCTLDIAFLNSEPSEINDETIIESGYVNYRGIMVNDSDMMTTIPLRVDPSNTYEVTRSSYISYYNDFSFIETELFTGGEFPKVVDIPEETTHIRVSFNIGNKEAIEFREVEE
;
A
#
# COMPACT_ATOMS: atom_id res chain seq x y z
N MET A 1 47.54 -30.34 -7.47
CA MET A 1 47.12 -29.16 -6.67
C MET A 1 45.65 -28.92 -6.94
N LYS A 2 44.82 -29.03 -5.92
CA LYS A 2 43.36 -29.01 -5.99
C LYS A 2 42.84 -27.88 -5.09
N PHE A 3 41.80 -27.22 -5.60
CA PHE A 3 40.89 -26.26 -4.95
C PHE A 3 41.35 -24.81 -4.77
N PHE A 4 41.02 -24.02 -5.79
CA PHE A 4 40.43 -22.69 -5.62
C PHE A 4 39.18 -22.80 -4.73
N PHE A 5 39.09 -22.00 -3.68
CA PHE A 5 37.83 -21.73 -2.99
C PHE A 5 37.63 -20.22 -2.93
N SER A 6 36.93 -19.74 -3.95
CA SER A 6 36.26 -18.45 -3.98
C SER A 6 35.17 -18.49 -2.91
N ILE A 7 35.27 -17.65 -1.87
CA ILE A 7 34.17 -17.45 -0.93
C ILE A 7 33.31 -16.31 -1.45
N ILE A 8 32.09 -16.72 -1.74
CA ILE A 8 30.97 -16.04 -2.34
C ILE A 8 30.49 -14.91 -1.42
N MET A 9 30.49 -13.71 -2.01
CA MET A 9 29.47 -12.66 -1.91
C MET A 9 28.33 -12.97 -0.91
N PHE A 10 28.44 -12.43 0.30
CA PHE A 10 27.36 -12.39 1.27
C PHE A 10 26.45 -11.20 0.91
N SER A 11 25.54 -11.44 -0.05
CA SER A 11 24.49 -10.49 -0.41
C SER A 11 23.40 -10.53 0.66
N THR A 12 23.22 -9.41 1.35
CA THR A 12 22.19 -9.18 2.37
C THR A 12 20.79 -9.19 1.73
N LEU A 13 20.09 -10.31 1.81
CA LEU A 13 18.64 -10.41 1.58
C LEU A 13 17.94 -10.33 2.94
N LEU A 14 17.58 -9.13 3.40
CA LEU A 14 16.92 -8.92 4.70
C LEU A 14 15.75 -7.92 4.64
N SER A 15 15.13 -7.73 3.48
CA SER A 15 14.05 -6.73 3.32
C SER A 15 12.63 -7.29 3.22
N SER A 16 12.43 -8.62 3.18
CA SER A 16 11.08 -9.20 3.01
C SER A 16 10.33 -9.38 4.33
N CYS A 17 11.04 -9.60 5.44
CA CYS A 17 10.41 -9.89 6.72
C CYS A 17 9.60 -8.71 7.29
N THR A 18 9.99 -7.47 6.97
CA THR A 18 9.35 -6.26 7.50
C THR A 18 8.02 -5.96 6.83
N LEU A 19 7.91 -6.23 5.53
CA LEU A 19 6.67 -6.05 4.79
C LEU A 19 5.65 -7.11 5.23
N ASP A 20 6.10 -8.36 5.40
CA ASP A 20 5.19 -9.45 5.74
C ASP A 20 4.54 -9.27 7.13
N ILE A 21 5.30 -8.75 8.10
CA ILE A 21 4.81 -8.45 9.45
C ILE A 21 3.78 -7.31 9.44
N ALA A 22 3.90 -6.33 8.52
CA ALA A 22 2.99 -5.20 8.44
C ALA A 22 1.58 -5.61 7.97
N PHE A 23 1.46 -6.54 7.02
CA PHE A 23 0.16 -7.10 6.64
C PHE A 23 -0.47 -7.87 7.80
N LEU A 24 0.30 -8.70 8.51
CA LEU A 24 -0.22 -9.53 9.62
C LEU A 24 -0.72 -8.72 10.82
N ASN A 25 -0.12 -7.56 11.08
CA ASN A 25 -0.47 -6.68 12.19
C ASN A 25 -1.27 -5.44 11.75
N SER A 26 -1.83 -5.46 10.54
CA SER A 26 -2.61 -4.33 10.06
C SER A 26 -3.90 -4.19 10.89
N GLU A 27 -4.02 -3.04 11.53
CA GLU A 27 -5.23 -2.59 12.21
C GLU A 27 -6.27 -2.12 11.17
N PRO A 28 -7.56 -2.01 11.54
CA PRO A 28 -8.62 -1.57 10.62
C PRO A 28 -8.31 -0.24 9.93
N SER A 29 -8.91 -0.10 8.74
CA SER A 29 -8.64 0.90 7.71
C SER A 29 -8.76 2.36 8.17
N GLU A 30 -7.68 2.91 8.73
CA GLU A 30 -7.56 4.34 8.96
C GLU A 30 -6.18 4.83 8.49
N ILE A 31 -6.18 5.97 7.79
CA ILE A 31 -4.94 6.65 7.42
C ILE A 31 -4.59 7.63 8.54
N ASN A 32 -3.46 7.41 9.20
CA ASN A 32 -2.90 8.31 10.20
C ASN A 32 -1.35 8.32 10.12
N ASP A 33 -0.71 9.16 10.94
CA ASP A 33 0.76 9.32 10.96
C ASP A 33 1.54 8.03 11.21
N GLU A 34 0.97 7.07 11.96
CA GLU A 34 1.62 5.78 12.26
C GLU A 34 1.53 4.83 11.06
N THR A 35 0.50 4.98 10.22
CA THR A 35 0.32 4.17 9.02
C THR A 35 1.15 4.64 7.83
N ILE A 36 1.66 5.87 7.81
CA ILE A 36 2.40 6.41 6.67
C ILE A 36 3.90 6.07 6.81
N ILE A 37 4.44 5.24 5.91
CA ILE A 37 5.78 4.65 6.10
C ILE A 37 6.78 4.85 4.96
N GLU A 38 6.32 5.07 3.72
CA GLU A 38 7.21 5.07 2.56
C GLU A 38 7.02 6.33 1.70
N SER A 39 8.14 6.94 1.27
CA SER A 39 8.15 7.99 0.25
C SER A 39 8.10 7.35 -1.14
N GLY A 40 6.96 7.48 -1.81
CA GLY A 40 6.72 6.86 -3.09
C GLY A 40 5.27 6.45 -3.30
N TYR A 41 5.03 5.73 -4.38
CA TYR A 41 3.74 5.15 -4.71
C TYR A 41 3.89 3.73 -5.27
N VAL A 42 2.87 2.89 -5.05
CA VAL A 42 2.80 1.59 -5.72
C VAL A 42 2.26 1.79 -7.13
N ASN A 43 3.00 1.37 -8.14
CA ASN A 43 2.57 1.48 -9.54
C ASN A 43 1.67 0.31 -9.97
N TYR A 44 1.13 0.39 -11.19
CA TYR A 44 0.27 -0.64 -11.82
C TYR A 44 0.87 -2.05 -11.95
N ARG A 45 2.13 -2.26 -11.55
CA ARG A 45 2.81 -3.56 -11.53
C ARG A 45 3.05 -4.07 -10.11
N GLY A 46 2.51 -3.39 -9.10
CA GLY A 46 2.72 -3.72 -7.69
C GLY A 46 4.11 -3.33 -7.17
N ILE A 47 4.84 -2.49 -7.90
CA ILE A 47 6.22 -2.09 -7.55
C ILE A 47 6.17 -0.73 -6.87
N MET A 48 6.79 -0.64 -5.68
CA MET A 48 7.04 0.64 -5.01
C MET A 48 8.02 1.47 -5.85
N VAL A 49 7.59 2.66 -6.27
CA VAL A 49 8.38 3.64 -6.99
C VAL A 49 8.68 4.79 -6.05
N ASN A 50 9.97 5.03 -5.79
CA ASN A 50 10.40 6.16 -4.97
C ASN A 50 10.04 7.48 -5.65
N ASP A 51 9.34 8.33 -4.90
CA ASP A 51 8.97 9.69 -5.30
C ASP A 51 8.87 10.52 -4.02
N SER A 52 9.61 11.64 -3.95
CA SER A 52 9.67 12.49 -2.77
C SER A 52 8.36 13.25 -2.51
N ASP A 53 7.53 13.39 -3.54
CA ASP A 53 6.28 14.14 -3.46
C ASP A 53 5.11 13.22 -3.11
N MET A 54 5.36 11.91 -2.94
CA MET A 54 4.36 10.90 -2.64
C MET A 54 4.62 10.24 -1.29
N MET A 55 3.53 9.85 -0.62
CA MET A 55 3.52 9.06 0.60
C MET A 55 2.68 7.81 0.36
N THR A 56 3.07 6.68 0.95
CA THR A 56 2.29 5.45 0.95
C THR A 56 2.13 4.88 2.35
N THR A 57 0.94 4.36 2.63
CA THR A 57 0.63 3.70 3.89
C THR A 57 1.29 2.31 4.00
N ILE A 58 1.31 1.77 5.22
CA ILE A 58 1.35 0.33 5.46
C ILE A 58 0.13 -0.32 4.81
N PRO A 59 0.13 -1.65 4.67
CA PRO A 59 -1.09 -2.38 4.36
C PRO A 59 -2.18 -2.08 5.39
N LEU A 60 -3.35 -1.69 4.92
CA LEU A 60 -4.56 -1.48 5.71
C LEU A 60 -5.51 -2.63 5.43
N ARG A 61 -6.05 -3.27 6.48
CA ARG A 61 -7.01 -4.35 6.31
C ARG A 61 -8.37 -3.81 5.88
N VAL A 62 -9.02 -4.53 4.96
CA VAL A 62 -10.36 -4.20 4.46
C VAL A 62 -11.24 -5.44 4.42
N ASP A 63 -12.56 -5.24 4.45
CA ASP A 63 -13.55 -6.28 4.12
C ASP A 63 -14.23 -5.89 2.80
N PRO A 64 -14.05 -6.65 1.69
CA PRO A 64 -14.64 -6.29 0.40
C PRO A 64 -16.18 -6.32 0.39
N SER A 65 -16.83 -6.83 1.44
CA SER A 65 -18.29 -6.73 1.60
C SER A 65 -18.75 -5.35 2.12
N ASN A 66 -17.84 -4.51 2.60
CA ASN A 66 -18.13 -3.16 3.08
C ASN A 66 -17.90 -2.12 1.96
N THR A 67 -18.57 -0.97 2.07
CA THR A 67 -18.37 0.16 1.16
C THR A 67 -17.31 1.09 1.73
N TYR A 68 -16.35 1.50 0.90
CA TYR A 68 -15.32 2.46 1.29
C TYR A 68 -15.29 3.67 0.37
N GLU A 69 -14.78 4.77 0.91
CA GLU A 69 -14.52 5.97 0.13
C GLU A 69 -13.15 6.57 0.43
N VAL A 70 -12.61 7.26 -0.57
CA VAL A 70 -11.38 8.05 -0.45
C VAL A 70 -11.66 9.53 -0.66
N THR A 71 -11.07 10.40 0.16
CA THR A 71 -11.42 11.84 0.18
C THR A 71 -10.52 12.71 -0.68
N ARG A 72 -9.39 12.21 -1.18
CA ARG A 72 -8.45 12.97 -2.04
C ARG A 72 -7.88 12.06 -3.13
N SER A 73 -7.23 12.68 -4.12
CA SER A 73 -6.58 11.93 -5.18
C SER A 73 -5.49 11.01 -4.64
N SER A 74 -5.54 9.75 -5.05
CA SER A 74 -4.65 8.69 -4.58
C SER A 74 -4.57 7.53 -5.57
N TYR A 75 -3.50 6.76 -5.48
CA TYR A 75 -3.46 5.39 -5.96
C TYR A 75 -3.91 4.45 -4.83
N ILE A 76 -4.78 3.50 -5.13
CA ILE A 76 -5.13 2.42 -4.20
C ILE A 76 -4.64 1.12 -4.82
N SER A 77 -3.76 0.43 -4.10
CA SER A 77 -3.24 -0.88 -4.51
C SER A 77 -3.85 -1.97 -3.65
N TYR A 78 -4.44 -2.95 -4.30
CA TYR A 78 -5.19 -4.03 -3.68
C TYR A 78 -4.32 -5.30 -3.58
N TYR A 79 -4.48 -6.01 -2.47
CA TYR A 79 -3.71 -7.21 -2.16
C TYR A 79 -4.61 -8.31 -1.59
N ASN A 80 -4.35 -9.54 -2.01
CA ASN A 80 -4.77 -10.75 -1.32
C ASN A 80 -3.59 -11.25 -0.49
N ASP A 81 -3.61 -10.90 0.79
CA ASP A 81 -2.50 -11.02 1.73
C ASP A 81 -1.25 -10.36 1.15
N PHE A 82 -0.20 -11.12 0.84
CA PHE A 82 1.04 -10.60 0.26
C PHE A 82 1.02 -10.51 -1.28
N SER A 83 -0.05 -11.02 -1.91
CA SER A 83 -0.17 -11.09 -3.36
C SER A 83 -0.81 -9.83 -3.91
N PHE A 84 -0.07 -9.08 -4.73
CA PHE A 84 -0.59 -7.93 -5.46
C PHE A 84 -1.68 -8.34 -6.45
N ILE A 85 -2.79 -7.60 -6.45
CA ILE A 85 -3.91 -7.76 -7.39
C ILE A 85 -3.77 -6.69 -8.48
N GLU A 86 -4.02 -5.43 -8.12
CA GLU A 86 -3.94 -4.31 -9.04
C GLU A 86 -3.76 -2.96 -8.31
N THR A 87 -3.52 -1.92 -9.08
CA THR A 87 -3.53 -0.53 -8.61
C THR A 87 -4.51 0.28 -9.44
N GLU A 88 -5.37 1.04 -8.78
CA GLU A 88 -6.27 1.99 -9.40
C GLU A 88 -5.88 3.43 -9.04
N LEU A 89 -6.07 4.36 -9.97
CA LEU A 89 -5.88 5.80 -9.73
C LEU A 89 -7.22 6.50 -9.56
N PHE A 90 -7.46 7.03 -8.37
CA PHE A 90 -8.58 7.90 -8.05
C PHE A 90 -8.14 9.35 -8.25
N THR A 91 -8.63 10.00 -9.30
CA THR A 91 -8.30 11.40 -9.60
C THR A 91 -9.45 12.15 -10.27
N GLY A 92 -9.36 13.48 -10.32
CA GLY A 92 -10.30 14.39 -10.98
C GLY A 92 -11.70 14.44 -10.37
N GLY A 93 -12.49 15.46 -10.73
CA GLY A 93 -13.87 15.61 -10.24
C GLY A 93 -13.97 15.96 -8.75
N GLU A 94 -15.12 15.67 -8.16
CA GLU A 94 -15.40 15.89 -6.74
C GLU A 94 -15.04 14.64 -5.91
N PHE A 95 -14.66 14.88 -4.65
CA PHE A 95 -14.40 13.86 -3.63
C PHE A 95 -15.41 14.07 -2.47
N PRO A 96 -15.75 13.00 -1.71
CA PRO A 96 -15.15 11.67 -1.72
C PRO A 96 -15.57 10.81 -2.93
N LYS A 97 -14.78 9.77 -3.21
CA LYS A 97 -15.05 8.78 -4.25
C LYS A 97 -15.22 7.40 -3.63
N VAL A 98 -16.28 6.71 -4.01
CA VAL A 98 -16.48 5.30 -3.67
C VAL A 98 -15.38 4.47 -4.31
N VAL A 99 -14.84 3.54 -3.54
CA VAL A 99 -13.79 2.60 -3.95
C VAL A 99 -14.43 1.23 -4.11
N ASP A 100 -14.41 0.69 -5.33
CA ASP A 100 -14.90 -0.66 -5.61
C ASP A 100 -13.77 -1.65 -5.30
N ILE A 101 -13.93 -2.42 -4.21
CA ILE A 101 -12.88 -3.33 -3.73
C ILE A 101 -13.09 -4.71 -4.39
N PRO A 102 -12.08 -5.26 -5.10
CA PRO A 102 -12.16 -6.63 -5.62
C PRO A 102 -12.43 -7.66 -4.52
N GLU A 103 -13.29 -8.65 -4.80
CA GLU A 103 -13.79 -9.63 -3.81
C GLU A 103 -12.68 -10.40 -3.07
N GLU A 104 -11.54 -10.63 -3.70
CA GLU A 104 -10.41 -11.35 -3.12
C GLU A 104 -9.44 -10.46 -2.29
N THR A 105 -9.73 -9.16 -2.18
CA THR A 105 -8.88 -8.21 -1.47
C THR A 105 -8.98 -8.39 0.03
N THR A 106 -7.84 -8.55 0.70
CA THR A 106 -7.76 -8.55 2.17
C THR A 106 -7.10 -7.28 2.70
N HIS A 107 -6.27 -6.63 1.88
CA HIS A 107 -5.56 -5.41 2.26
C HIS A 107 -5.44 -4.42 1.10
N ILE A 108 -5.29 -3.16 1.45
CA ILE A 108 -4.93 -2.11 0.51
C ILE A 108 -3.69 -1.35 0.96
N ARG A 109 -3.04 -0.65 0.03
CA ARG A 109 -2.12 0.45 0.33
C ARG A 109 -2.59 1.69 -0.41
N VAL A 110 -2.58 2.83 0.27
CA VAL A 110 -2.99 4.11 -0.30
C VAL A 110 -1.74 4.96 -0.53
N SER A 111 -1.48 5.32 -1.78
CA SER A 111 -0.40 6.24 -2.15
C SER A 111 -0.98 7.59 -2.57
N PHE A 112 -0.52 8.68 -1.98
CA PHE A 112 -1.07 10.03 -2.20
C PHE A 112 0.03 11.09 -2.19
N ASN A 113 -0.27 12.26 -2.77
CA ASN A 113 0.67 13.38 -2.75
C ASN A 113 0.85 13.91 -1.32
N ILE A 114 2.08 14.19 -0.90
CA ILE A 114 2.41 14.70 0.44
C ILE A 114 1.58 15.92 0.86
N GLY A 115 1.18 16.78 -0.08
CA GLY A 115 0.33 17.94 0.20
C GLY A 115 -1.08 17.59 0.68
N ASN A 116 -1.53 16.35 0.51
CA ASN A 116 -2.82 15.86 0.99
C ASN A 116 -2.77 15.19 2.37
N LYS A 117 -1.60 15.08 3.01
CA LYS A 117 -1.41 14.31 4.24
C LYS A 117 -2.45 14.59 5.33
N GLU A 118 -2.76 15.85 5.58
CA GLU A 118 -3.69 16.28 6.64
C GLU A 118 -5.18 16.16 6.24
N ALA A 119 -5.48 15.75 5.02
CA ALA A 119 -6.83 15.82 4.44
C ALA A 119 -7.27 14.54 3.71
N ILE A 120 -6.35 13.62 3.44
CA ILE A 120 -6.64 12.30 2.88
C ILE A 120 -7.22 11.42 3.98
N GLU A 121 -8.32 10.78 3.67
CA GLU A 121 -8.94 9.75 4.47
C GLU A 121 -9.33 8.61 3.53
N PHE A 122 -9.21 7.39 4.02
CA PHE A 122 -9.84 6.20 3.46
C PHE A 122 -10.68 5.62 4.58
N ARG A 123 -12.00 5.56 4.38
CA ARG A 123 -12.94 5.22 5.46
C ARG A 123 -14.08 4.37 4.95
N GLU A 124 -14.55 3.51 5.83
CA GLU A 124 -15.79 2.75 5.63
C GLU A 124 -16.99 3.69 5.70
N VAL A 125 -17.95 3.48 4.81
CA VAL A 125 -19.23 4.20 4.81
C VAL A 125 -20.27 3.26 5.39
N GLU A 126 -20.77 3.58 6.59
CA GLU A 126 -21.93 2.89 7.16
C GLU A 126 -23.18 3.25 6.33
N GLU A 127 -23.91 2.25 5.85
CA GLU A 127 -25.21 2.42 5.16
C GLU A 127 -26.35 2.79 6.13
#